data_AF-A0A2V2YVQ4-F1
#
_entry.id   AF-A0A2V2YVQ4-F1
#
_cell.length_a   1.000
_cell.length_b   1.000
_cell.length_c   1.000
_cell.angle_alpha   90.00
_cell.angle_beta   90.00
_cell.angle_gamma   90.00
#
_symmetry.space_group_name_H-M   'P 1'
#
loop_
_entity.id
_entity.type
_entity.pdbx_description
1 polymer ?
#
loop_
_entity_poly.entity_id
_entity_poly.type
_entity_poly.pdbx_seq_one_letter_code
_entity_poly.pdbx_strand_id
1 'polypeptide(L)'
;MSVKQKQIILLSTLVALMIVVVVVAVVIPLRSHKDSIEDSTVAAATTDFSSSELEPGYDMPLLPNRLLESRLYDAPSWPESSSMIVVNDSAQLRAAGISRYGRLEIISQPGELTKRDGGPTKYNGTYTVQYVDASGKTHKLPDQVKQVLRQLPEPAAVMKVVPLGDTDVLLFLPRYYRFAQGYDAIYTTYAYAITANEEAFPLEFVYNEKGSGLKVMDSFLFDMNGPIESAGTALSAQTVIMGERYEIGWTLDVDKHQLLAKELKDRTEEYAKLDDITSRASKHIEQAFGLTEVDYPDGKLPEDKLRELFTDQAWSNPGFQFLREDFVKQEQRTGNTNRAFAWNPIDAAYTSPDTIRFTFTINLWYAIGLAGHLEVELKQQNGQWIIADFGTLETEKLDDPNAPYSGLLMEDPLD
;
A
#
# COMPACT_ATOMS: atom_id res chain seq x y z
N MET A 1 -37.66 -44.18 -30.50
CA MET A 1 -37.31 -43.93 -29.08
C MET A 1 -38.18 -42.80 -28.56
N SER A 2 -38.92 -43.01 -27.48
CA SER A 2 -39.84 -42.00 -26.96
C SER A 2 -39.09 -40.80 -26.34
N VAL A 3 -39.74 -39.64 -26.27
CA VAL A 3 -39.14 -38.43 -25.63
C VAL A 3 -38.72 -38.72 -24.19
N LYS A 4 -39.50 -39.53 -23.46
CA LYS A 4 -39.15 -39.99 -22.11
C LYS A 4 -37.89 -40.87 -22.08
N GLN A 5 -37.69 -41.74 -23.06
CA GLN A 5 -36.46 -42.52 -23.17
C GLN A 5 -35.24 -41.63 -23.47
N LYS A 6 -35.38 -40.58 -24.28
CA LYS A 6 -34.28 -39.62 -24.53
C LYS A 6 -33.88 -38.85 -23.27
N GLN A 7 -34.85 -38.43 -22.47
CA GLN A 7 -34.60 -37.72 -21.22
C GLN A 7 -33.93 -38.61 -20.16
N ILE A 8 -34.33 -39.88 -20.06
CA ILE A 8 -33.72 -40.84 -19.12
C ILE A 8 -32.25 -41.12 -19.51
N ILE A 9 -31.97 -41.27 -20.81
CA ILE A 9 -30.58 -41.47 -21.29
C ILE A 9 -29.74 -40.22 -21.03
N LEU A 10 -30.29 -39.02 -21.28
CA LEU A 10 -29.55 -37.78 -21.03
C LEU A 10 -29.21 -37.61 -19.54
N LEU A 11 -30.16 -37.89 -18.65
CA LEU A 11 -29.98 -37.77 -17.20
C LEU A 11 -28.98 -38.79 -16.66
N SER A 12 -29.04 -40.03 -17.15
CA SER A 12 -28.09 -41.09 -16.76
C SER A 12 -26.68 -40.84 -17.28
N THR A 13 -26.54 -40.22 -18.47
CA THR A 13 -25.24 -39.79 -19.00
C THR A 13 -24.65 -38.65 -18.17
N LEU A 14 -25.47 -37.70 -17.72
CA LEU A 14 -25.02 -36.56 -16.91
C LEU A 14 -24.57 -36.99 -15.50
N VAL A 15 -25.29 -37.93 -14.89
CA VAL A 15 -24.93 -38.51 -13.58
C VAL A 15 -23.65 -39.36 -13.70
N ALA A 16 -23.50 -40.14 -14.77
CA ALA A 16 -22.25 -40.88 -15.01
C ALA A 16 -21.05 -39.94 -15.21
N LEU A 17 -21.23 -38.82 -15.91
CA LEU A 17 -20.18 -37.82 -16.11
C LEU A 17 -19.77 -37.14 -14.79
N MET A 18 -20.73 -36.80 -13.92
CA MET A 18 -20.44 -36.23 -12.60
C MET A 18 -19.69 -37.21 -11.68
N ILE A 19 -20.04 -38.50 -11.71
CA ILE A 19 -19.34 -39.51 -10.91
C ILE A 19 -17.89 -39.68 -11.40
N VAL A 20 -17.63 -39.61 -12.71
CA VAL A 20 -16.26 -39.67 -13.25
C VAL A 20 -15.43 -38.45 -12.85
N VAL A 21 -16.01 -37.24 -12.85
CA VAL A 21 -15.29 -36.03 -12.43
C VAL A 21 -14.94 -36.06 -10.94
N VAL A 22 -15.83 -36.56 -10.08
CA VAL A 22 -15.56 -36.69 -8.64
C VAL A 22 -14.52 -37.78 -8.34
N VAL A 23 -14.52 -38.89 -9.09
CA VAL A 23 -13.53 -39.96 -8.91
C VAL A 23 -12.14 -39.56 -9.44
N VAL A 24 -12.05 -38.76 -10.51
CA VAL A 24 -10.76 -38.24 -11.01
C VAL A 24 -10.17 -37.18 -10.05
N ALA A 25 -11.00 -36.40 -9.35
CA ALA A 25 -10.53 -35.43 -8.37
C ALA A 25 -10.01 -36.06 -7.06
N VAL A 26 -10.47 -37.27 -6.71
CA VAL A 26 -10.13 -37.95 -5.45
C VAL A 26 -9.03 -39.00 -5.60
N VAL A 27 -8.69 -39.42 -6.84
CA VAL A 27 -7.70 -40.49 -7.10
C VAL A 27 -6.53 -40.00 -7.97
N ILE A 28 -6.00 -38.81 -7.67
CA ILE A 28 -4.62 -38.48 -8.06
C ILE A 28 -3.71 -38.83 -6.88
N PRO A 29 -2.84 -39.85 -7.00
CA PRO A 29 -1.97 -40.26 -5.91
C PRO A 29 -0.86 -39.22 -5.70
N LEU A 30 -0.63 -38.91 -4.42
CA LEU A 30 0.64 -38.42 -3.88
C LEU A 30 1.79 -39.31 -4.39
N ARG A 31 2.40 -38.92 -5.51
CA ARG A 31 3.68 -39.48 -5.96
C ARG A 31 4.77 -38.48 -5.60
N SER A 32 5.60 -38.90 -4.65
CA SER A 32 6.82 -38.22 -4.26
C SER A 32 7.75 -38.08 -5.46
N HIS A 33 8.02 -36.84 -5.88
CA HIS A 33 9.24 -36.54 -6.61
C HIS A 33 10.28 -36.05 -5.62
N LYS A 34 11.07 -37.03 -5.16
CA LYS A 34 12.42 -36.84 -4.67
C LYS A 34 13.27 -36.59 -5.92
N ASP A 35 13.91 -35.42 -5.97
CA ASP A 35 15.20 -35.11 -6.60
C ASP A 35 15.21 -33.74 -7.32
N SER A 36 16.19 -32.94 -6.91
CA SER A 36 16.63 -31.62 -7.41
C SER A 36 15.72 -30.41 -7.16
N ILE A 37 15.61 -30.04 -5.88
CA ILE A 37 15.63 -28.60 -5.54
C ILE A 37 17.08 -28.29 -5.21
N GLU A 38 17.77 -27.64 -6.15
CA GLU A 38 18.95 -26.85 -5.78
C GLU A 38 18.47 -25.73 -4.86
N ASP A 39 19.01 -25.74 -3.64
CA ASP A 39 18.90 -24.67 -2.66
C ASP A 39 19.20 -23.32 -3.33
N SER A 40 18.17 -22.51 -3.54
CA SER A 40 18.29 -21.06 -3.56
C SER A 40 17.52 -20.51 -2.37
N THR A 41 17.97 -20.92 -1.19
CA THR A 41 17.83 -20.09 0.01
C THR A 41 18.54 -18.77 -0.29
N VAL A 42 17.79 -17.77 -0.74
CA VAL A 42 18.20 -16.38 -0.55
C VAL A 42 18.13 -16.15 0.95
N ALA A 43 19.20 -16.54 1.64
CA ALA A 43 19.44 -16.12 2.99
C ALA A 43 19.38 -14.59 2.98
N ALA A 44 18.40 -14.02 3.67
CA ALA A 44 18.61 -12.69 4.22
C ALA A 44 19.89 -12.82 5.03
N ALA A 45 20.95 -12.16 4.60
CA ALA A 45 22.22 -12.14 5.31
C ALA A 45 21.97 -11.38 6.62
N THR A 46 21.44 -12.06 7.62
CA THR A 46 21.58 -11.65 9.02
C THR A 46 23.01 -11.99 9.38
N THR A 47 23.91 -11.03 9.28
CA THR A 47 25.22 -11.13 9.89
C THR A 47 25.00 -11.21 11.40
N ASP A 48 25.13 -12.42 11.95
CA ASP A 48 25.24 -12.62 13.40
C ASP A 48 26.53 -11.95 13.85
N PHE A 49 26.43 -10.68 14.23
CA PHE A 49 27.49 -10.01 14.96
C PHE A 49 27.58 -10.66 16.34
N SER A 50 28.77 -11.16 16.64
CA SER A 50 29.17 -11.51 18.00
C SER A 50 28.84 -10.32 18.91
N SER A 51 28.02 -10.58 19.93
CA SER A 51 27.54 -9.61 20.93
C SER A 51 28.63 -8.97 21.80
N SER A 52 29.89 -9.04 21.39
CA SER A 52 31.06 -8.60 22.15
C SER A 52 31.67 -7.26 21.71
N GLU A 53 31.18 -6.64 20.63
CA GLU A 53 31.69 -5.33 20.15
C GLU A 53 30.72 -4.15 20.31
N LEU A 54 29.55 -4.35 20.95
CA LEU A 54 28.64 -3.25 21.25
C LEU A 54 28.54 -3.05 22.75
N GLU A 55 28.88 -1.82 23.18
CA GLU A 55 28.94 -1.46 24.59
C GLU A 55 27.60 -1.77 25.30
N PRO A 56 27.65 -2.38 26.51
CA PRO A 56 26.46 -2.60 27.31
C PRO A 56 25.91 -1.24 27.76
N GLY A 57 24.82 -0.77 27.13
CA GLY A 57 24.22 0.50 27.51
C GLY A 57 23.22 1.16 26.55
N TYR A 58 22.92 0.57 25.39
CA TYR A 58 21.92 1.15 24.50
C TYR A 58 20.50 0.93 25.07
N ASP A 59 19.96 1.97 25.71
CA ASP A 59 18.55 2.11 26.03
C ASP A 59 17.76 2.19 24.70
N MET A 60 17.40 1.02 24.17
CA MET A 60 16.65 0.87 22.92
C MET A 60 15.36 0.11 23.21
N PRO A 61 14.23 0.54 22.63
CA PRO A 61 12.97 -0.13 22.81
C PRO A 61 13.03 -1.55 22.25
N LEU A 62 12.34 -2.47 22.94
CA LEU A 62 12.17 -3.84 22.46
C LEU A 62 11.07 -3.87 21.40
N LEU A 63 11.46 -4.09 20.15
CA LEU A 63 10.52 -4.33 19.05
C LEU A 63 9.98 -5.77 19.08
N PRO A 64 8.74 -6.03 18.62
CA PRO A 64 8.16 -7.38 18.57
C PRO A 64 8.99 -8.37 17.73
N ASN A 65 9.03 -9.66 18.13
CA ASN A 65 9.85 -10.75 17.57
C ASN A 65 9.64 -11.09 16.08
N ARG A 66 8.76 -10.38 15.35
CA ARG A 66 8.22 -10.80 14.05
C ARG A 66 8.22 -9.72 12.98
N LEU A 67 9.09 -8.72 13.13
CA LEU A 67 9.34 -7.69 12.12
C LEU A 67 9.69 -8.24 10.73
N LEU A 68 10.23 -9.46 10.66
CA LEU A 68 10.60 -10.15 9.41
C LEU A 68 9.61 -11.20 8.96
N GLU A 69 8.71 -11.63 9.84
CA GLU A 69 7.66 -12.59 9.54
C GLU A 69 6.36 -11.92 9.08
N SER A 70 6.23 -10.59 9.19
CA SER A 70 5.20 -9.81 8.51
C SER A 70 5.48 -9.69 7.01
N ARG A 71 5.71 -10.85 6.36
CA ARG A 71 5.10 -11.06 5.06
C ARG A 71 3.62 -11.23 5.37
N LEU A 72 2.78 -10.33 4.90
CA LEU A 72 1.38 -10.57 4.48
C LEU A 72 0.37 -9.49 4.92
N TYR A 73 -0.47 -9.17 3.92
CA TYR A 73 -1.87 -8.72 3.91
C TYR A 73 -2.24 -7.30 4.39
N ASP A 74 -2.91 -6.60 3.46
CA ASP A 74 -3.92 -5.55 3.64
C ASP A 74 -3.62 -4.45 4.66
N ALA A 75 -2.43 -3.83 4.57
CA ALA A 75 -2.24 -2.50 5.12
C ALA A 75 -2.66 -1.48 4.04
N PRO A 76 -3.75 -0.73 4.24
CA PRO A 76 -4.09 0.37 3.36
C PRO A 76 -3.22 1.59 3.69
N SER A 77 -2.72 2.27 2.66
CA SER A 77 -1.66 3.30 2.76
C SER A 77 -1.87 4.43 1.71
N TRP A 78 -1.78 5.74 2.06
CA TRP A 78 -1.53 7.10 1.38
C TRP A 78 -1.94 8.25 2.38
N PRO A 79 -1.44 9.54 2.38
CA PRO A 79 -1.17 10.43 1.24
C PRO A 79 0.14 11.27 1.29
N GLU A 80 0.28 12.16 0.29
CA GLU A 80 1.42 13.02 -0.03
C GLU A 80 1.62 14.26 0.88
N SER A 81 2.89 14.63 1.13
CA SER A 81 3.34 16.04 0.99
C SER A 81 4.87 16.18 0.79
N SER A 82 5.21 16.93 -0.27
CA SER A 82 6.38 17.80 -0.50
C SER A 82 7.81 17.25 -0.27
N SER A 83 8.33 16.60 -1.31
CA SER A 83 9.70 16.67 -1.90
C SER A 83 9.91 15.41 -2.76
N MET A 84 9.02 15.17 -3.72
CA MET A 84 9.04 13.92 -4.51
C MET A 84 9.55 14.21 -5.92
N ILE A 85 10.54 13.44 -6.37
CA ILE A 85 11.01 13.48 -7.76
C ILE A 85 10.55 12.20 -8.44
N VAL A 86 9.65 12.38 -9.40
CA VAL A 86 9.04 11.34 -10.23
C VAL A 86 10.01 10.97 -11.37
N VAL A 87 10.16 9.67 -11.68
CA VAL A 87 11.03 9.18 -12.77
C VAL A 87 10.23 8.44 -13.87
N ASN A 88 10.67 8.67 -15.11
CA ASN A 88 10.14 8.28 -16.42
C ASN A 88 10.43 6.80 -16.79
N ASP A 89 9.44 6.12 -17.37
CA ASP A 89 9.43 4.68 -17.73
C ASP A 89 10.38 4.23 -18.85
N SER A 90 11.08 5.18 -19.50
CA SER A 90 11.98 4.89 -20.62
C SER A 90 13.47 4.89 -20.27
N ALA A 91 13.84 5.23 -19.04
CA ALA A 91 15.24 5.35 -18.60
C ALA A 91 15.68 4.22 -17.65
N GLN A 92 16.99 4.00 -17.55
CA GLN A 92 17.61 3.14 -16.54
C GLN A 92 17.42 3.71 -15.12
N LEU A 93 17.05 4.98 -14.97
CA LEU A 93 16.74 5.59 -13.69
C LEU A 93 15.38 5.08 -13.17
N ARG A 94 15.31 4.73 -11.89
CA ARG A 94 14.11 4.19 -11.21
C ARG A 94 13.58 5.14 -10.14
N ALA A 95 14.47 5.77 -9.39
CA ALA A 95 14.14 6.82 -8.44
C ALA A 95 15.31 7.79 -8.30
N ALA A 96 15.02 9.02 -7.90
CA ALA A 96 16.04 9.98 -7.52
C ALA A 96 15.54 10.85 -6.36
N GLY A 97 16.45 11.30 -5.49
CA GLY A 97 16.17 12.28 -4.44
C GLY A 97 17.22 13.38 -4.45
N ILE A 98 16.79 14.64 -4.43
CA ILE A 98 17.69 15.80 -4.37
C ILE A 98 17.80 16.23 -2.90
N SER A 99 19.00 16.09 -2.35
CA SER A 99 19.40 16.65 -1.06
C SER A 99 19.95 18.08 -1.23
N ARG A 100 20.23 18.73 -0.10
CA ARG A 100 20.96 20.01 -0.03
C ARG A 100 22.38 19.92 -0.61
N TYR A 101 22.99 18.73 -0.63
CA TYR A 101 24.42 18.55 -0.94
C TYR A 101 24.68 17.79 -2.25
N GLY A 102 23.62 17.28 -2.89
CA GLY A 102 23.71 16.54 -4.15
C GLY A 102 22.46 15.70 -4.40
N ARG A 103 22.54 14.75 -5.35
CA ARG A 103 21.40 13.92 -5.76
C ARG A 103 21.75 12.44 -5.67
N LEU A 104 20.86 11.63 -5.11
CA LEU A 104 20.95 10.18 -5.13
C LEU A 104 20.05 9.62 -6.23
N GLU A 105 20.51 8.58 -6.91
CA GLU A 105 19.87 7.94 -8.05
C GLU A 105 19.88 6.42 -7.90
N ILE A 106 18.74 5.79 -8.15
CA ILE A 106 18.57 4.33 -8.22
C ILE A 106 18.51 3.94 -9.69
N ILE A 107 19.48 3.17 -10.16
CA ILE A 107 19.65 2.80 -11.57
C ILE A 107 19.44 1.29 -11.74
N SER A 108 18.52 0.90 -12.62
CA SER A 108 18.30 -0.50 -13.02
C SER A 108 19.56 -1.10 -13.66
N GLN A 109 19.92 -2.32 -13.27
CA GLN A 109 20.98 -3.09 -13.93
C GLN A 109 20.41 -4.01 -15.03
N PRO A 110 21.26 -4.45 -15.98
CA PRO A 110 20.89 -5.51 -16.92
C PRO A 110 20.40 -6.76 -16.20
N GLY A 111 19.35 -7.40 -16.72
CA GLY A 111 18.73 -8.57 -16.09
C GLY A 111 17.54 -8.25 -15.19
N GLU A 112 17.14 -6.98 -15.09
CA GLU A 112 15.82 -6.62 -14.56
C GLU A 112 14.72 -7.34 -15.36
N LEU A 113 14.03 -8.25 -14.69
CA LEU A 113 12.94 -9.02 -15.26
C LEU A 113 11.67 -8.20 -15.24
N THR A 114 11.11 -8.01 -16.43
CA THR A 114 9.77 -7.47 -16.64
C THR A 114 8.79 -8.64 -16.75
N LYS A 115 8.04 -8.94 -15.68
CA LYS A 115 6.98 -9.96 -15.74
C LYS A 115 5.64 -9.29 -15.99
N ARG A 116 4.92 -9.78 -17.00
CA ARG A 116 3.52 -9.48 -17.31
C ARG A 116 2.81 -10.80 -17.56
N ASP A 117 2.22 -11.40 -16.52
CA ASP A 117 1.42 -12.62 -16.68
C ASP A 117 -0.01 -12.31 -16.26
N GLY A 118 -0.88 -12.06 -17.25
CA GLY A 118 -2.30 -11.73 -17.06
C GLY A 118 -2.60 -10.49 -16.20
N GLY A 119 -1.58 -9.72 -15.80
CA GLY A 119 -1.66 -8.65 -14.83
C GLY A 119 -0.59 -7.56 -15.05
N PRO A 120 -0.34 -6.70 -14.05
CA PRO A 120 0.52 -5.53 -14.20
C PRO A 120 2.00 -5.87 -14.35
N THR A 121 2.74 -4.95 -14.97
CA THR A 121 4.18 -5.06 -15.18
C THR A 121 4.95 -4.98 -13.86
N LYS A 122 5.68 -6.06 -13.54
CA LYS A 122 6.57 -6.14 -12.37
C LYS A 122 8.02 -6.02 -12.81
N TYR A 123 8.79 -5.16 -12.15
CA TYR A 123 10.25 -5.11 -12.27
C TYR A 123 10.88 -5.94 -11.16
N ASN A 124 11.88 -6.75 -11.48
CA ASN A 124 12.65 -7.50 -10.49
C ASN A 124 14.09 -7.56 -10.95
N GLY A 125 15.01 -6.94 -10.24
CA GLY A 125 16.41 -6.94 -10.61
C GLY A 125 17.30 -6.36 -9.53
N THR A 126 18.60 -6.34 -9.82
CA THR A 126 19.57 -5.61 -9.02
C THR A 126 19.56 -4.15 -9.44
N TYR A 127 19.76 -3.25 -8.48
CA TYR A 127 19.83 -1.82 -8.74
C TYR A 127 21.16 -1.28 -8.21
N THR A 128 21.77 -0.38 -8.98
CA THR A 128 22.93 0.37 -8.53
C THR A 128 22.49 1.69 -7.97
N VAL A 129 23.05 2.05 -6.83
CA VAL A 129 22.84 3.35 -6.20
C VAL A 129 24.00 4.27 -6.56
N GLN A 130 23.68 5.47 -7.02
CA GLN A 130 24.68 6.47 -7.40
C GLN A 130 24.39 7.78 -6.69
N TYR A 131 25.44 8.45 -6.26
CA TYR A 131 25.40 9.80 -5.72
C TYR A 131 26.09 10.74 -6.70
N VAL A 132 25.39 11.80 -7.10
CA VAL A 132 25.91 12.89 -7.92
C VAL A 132 26.13 14.08 -7.00
N ASP A 133 27.40 14.44 -6.79
CA ASP A 133 27.77 15.57 -5.92
C ASP A 133 27.42 16.93 -6.57
N ALA A 134 27.59 18.01 -5.81
CA ALA A 134 27.29 19.36 -6.28
C ALA A 134 28.13 19.78 -7.50
N SER A 135 29.31 19.17 -7.69
CA SER A 135 30.17 19.37 -8.86
C SER A 135 29.71 18.61 -10.11
N GLY A 136 28.71 17.72 -9.97
CA GLY A 136 28.20 16.86 -11.02
C GLY A 136 29.00 15.56 -11.19
N LYS A 137 29.93 15.24 -10.28
CA LYS A 137 30.68 13.99 -10.31
C LYS A 137 29.86 12.88 -9.67
N THR A 138 29.86 11.72 -10.32
CA THR A 138 29.11 10.55 -9.89
C THR A 138 29.98 9.59 -9.07
N HIS A 139 29.46 9.15 -7.94
CA HIS A 139 30.05 8.17 -7.03
C HIS A 139 29.10 6.98 -6.93
N LYS A 140 29.62 5.77 -7.08
CA LYS A 140 28.81 4.55 -6.88
C LYS A 140 28.79 4.19 -5.40
N LEU A 141 27.62 3.95 -4.85
CA LEU A 141 27.44 3.47 -3.48
C LEU A 141 27.34 1.92 -3.47
N PRO A 142 27.54 1.27 -2.31
CA PRO A 142 27.29 -0.16 -2.16
C PRO A 142 25.87 -0.55 -2.58
N ASP A 143 25.76 -1.67 -3.30
CA ASP A 143 24.47 -2.19 -3.78
C ASP A 143 23.67 -2.78 -2.60
N GLN A 144 22.73 -2.02 -2.04
CA GLN A 144 21.81 -2.49 -1.00
C GLN A 144 20.40 -2.82 -1.53
N VAL A 145 19.98 -2.18 -2.63
CA VAL A 145 18.63 -2.36 -3.17
C VAL A 145 18.55 -3.67 -3.95
N LYS A 146 17.88 -4.65 -3.37
CA LYS A 146 17.81 -6.02 -3.92
C LYS A 146 16.56 -6.26 -4.76
N GLN A 147 15.46 -5.57 -4.48
CA GLN A 147 14.17 -5.76 -5.16
C GLN A 147 13.35 -4.46 -5.18
N VAL A 148 12.69 -4.18 -6.32
CA VAL A 148 11.74 -3.07 -6.48
C VAL A 148 10.52 -3.63 -7.20
N LEU A 149 9.49 -4.04 -6.46
CA LEU A 149 8.24 -4.49 -7.07
C LEU A 149 7.42 -3.26 -7.48
N ARG A 150 6.90 -3.24 -8.71
CA ARG A 150 5.97 -2.21 -9.21
C ARG A 150 4.71 -2.86 -9.74
N GLN A 151 3.61 -2.11 -9.68
CA GLN A 151 2.46 -2.28 -10.55
C GLN A 151 2.12 -0.92 -11.19
N LEU A 152 2.08 -0.90 -12.52
CA LEU A 152 1.77 0.29 -13.35
C LEU A 152 0.32 0.74 -13.12
N PRO A 153 -0.02 2.06 -13.22
CA PRO A 153 0.59 3.10 -14.07
C PRO A 153 1.38 4.22 -13.36
N GLU A 154 1.56 4.15 -12.03
CA GLU A 154 2.26 5.18 -11.24
C GLU A 154 3.79 5.04 -11.23
N PRO A 155 4.56 6.08 -10.80
CA PRO A 155 6.02 6.03 -10.71
C PRO A 155 6.53 4.82 -9.91
N ALA A 156 7.64 4.22 -10.35
CA ALA A 156 8.13 2.93 -9.84
C ALA A 156 8.54 2.94 -8.35
N ALA A 157 8.95 4.10 -7.83
CA ALA A 157 9.34 4.29 -6.45
C ALA A 157 9.45 5.79 -6.13
N VAL A 158 9.46 6.12 -4.84
CA VAL A 158 9.69 7.49 -4.35
C VAL A 158 10.95 7.53 -3.50
N MET A 159 11.72 8.61 -3.64
CA MET A 159 12.78 8.94 -2.70
C MET A 159 12.30 10.11 -1.85
N LYS A 160 12.07 9.87 -0.55
CA LYS A 160 11.71 10.93 0.40
C LYS A 160 12.97 11.48 1.04
N VAL A 161 13.13 12.80 1.02
CA VAL A 161 14.31 13.48 1.58
C VAL A 161 13.91 14.09 2.93
N VAL A 162 14.64 13.73 3.99
CA VAL A 162 14.39 14.12 5.37
C VAL A 162 15.64 14.85 5.90
N PRO A 163 15.61 16.18 6.04
CA PRO A 163 16.72 16.94 6.59
C PRO A 163 16.89 16.67 8.09
N LEU A 164 18.04 16.12 8.48
CA LEU A 164 18.40 15.83 9.87
C LEU A 164 19.69 16.57 10.27
N GLY A 165 19.54 17.78 10.81
CA GLY A 165 20.67 18.65 11.14
C GLY A 165 21.50 19.00 9.90
N ASP A 166 22.78 18.67 9.90
CA ASP A 166 23.70 18.89 8.77
C ASP A 166 23.75 17.71 7.79
N THR A 167 22.88 16.71 7.95
CA THR A 167 22.77 15.55 7.05
C THR A 167 21.37 15.50 6.44
N ASP A 168 21.25 15.04 5.21
CA ASP A 168 19.97 14.68 4.62
C ASP A 168 19.85 13.16 4.56
N VAL A 169 18.77 12.63 5.11
CA VAL A 169 18.44 11.21 5.00
C VAL A 169 17.47 11.01 3.83
N LEU A 170 17.82 10.13 2.91
CA LEU A 170 17.02 9.78 1.74
C LEU A 170 16.45 8.39 1.95
N LEU A 171 15.13 8.32 2.04
CA LEU A 171 14.37 7.09 2.22
C LEU A 171 13.83 6.64 0.86
N PHE A 172 14.39 5.54 0.35
CA PHE A 172 13.91 4.89 -0.85
C PHE A 172 12.73 3.98 -0.49
N LEU A 173 11.55 4.36 -0.97
CA LEU A 173 10.27 3.72 -0.74
C LEU A 173 9.77 3.12 -2.06
N PRO A 174 9.95 1.80 -2.29
CA PRO A 174 9.43 1.13 -3.48
C PRO A 174 7.90 1.29 -3.54
N ARG A 175 7.35 1.89 -4.59
CA ARG A 175 5.89 2.09 -4.69
C ARG A 175 5.23 0.80 -5.14
N TYR A 176 4.39 0.26 -4.26
CA TYR A 176 3.42 -0.77 -4.61
C TYR A 176 2.16 -0.06 -5.11
N TYR A 177 1.52 -0.64 -6.11
CA TYR A 177 0.27 -0.06 -6.60
C TYR A 177 -0.81 -0.14 -5.53
N ARG A 178 -1.37 1.02 -5.28
CA ARG A 178 -2.34 1.37 -4.24
C ARG A 178 -3.58 0.47 -4.16
N PHE A 179 -3.92 -0.28 -5.21
CA PHE A 179 -5.14 -1.10 -5.26
C PHE A 179 -4.89 -2.57 -5.64
N ALA A 180 -3.66 -3.03 -5.44
CA ALA A 180 -3.22 -4.38 -5.71
C ALA A 180 -3.80 -5.39 -4.69
N GLN A 181 -5.11 -5.67 -4.74
CA GLN A 181 -5.69 -6.74 -3.93
C GLN A 181 -5.04 -8.08 -4.31
N GLY A 182 -4.35 -8.70 -3.34
CA GLY A 182 -3.88 -10.09 -3.43
C GLY A 182 -2.39 -10.30 -3.71
N TYR A 183 -1.49 -9.35 -3.43
CA TYR A 183 -0.06 -9.60 -3.57
C TYR A 183 0.73 -9.40 -2.27
N ASP A 184 1.68 -10.32 -2.05
CA ASP A 184 2.67 -10.33 -0.96
C ASP A 184 3.70 -9.18 -1.13
N ALA A 185 3.25 -7.93 -1.01
CA ALA A 185 4.13 -6.77 -1.02
C ALA A 185 4.94 -6.70 0.27
N ILE A 186 6.27 -6.80 0.17
CA ILE A 186 7.19 -6.54 1.29
C ILE A 186 7.59 -5.07 1.22
N TYR A 187 7.01 -4.22 2.04
CA TYR A 187 7.31 -2.78 2.08
C TYR A 187 8.70 -2.47 2.67
N THR A 188 9.77 -2.83 1.97
CA THR A 188 11.13 -2.55 2.45
C THR A 188 11.56 -1.13 2.10
N THR A 189 11.89 -0.34 3.11
CA THR A 189 12.53 0.97 2.99
C THR A 189 14.03 0.82 3.10
N TYR A 190 14.76 1.41 2.15
CA TYR A 190 16.21 1.56 2.23
C TYR A 190 16.54 3.01 2.57
N ALA A 191 17.55 3.24 3.40
CA ALA A 191 17.94 4.57 3.83
C ALA A 191 19.37 4.90 3.41
N TYR A 192 19.58 6.15 3.00
CA TYR A 192 20.88 6.71 2.66
C TYR A 192 21.07 8.03 3.40
N ALA A 193 22.30 8.39 3.73
CA ALA A 193 22.65 9.72 4.21
C ALA A 193 23.49 10.44 3.17
N ILE A 194 23.29 11.76 3.08
CA ILE A 194 24.19 12.69 2.38
C ILE A 194 24.57 13.79 3.37
N THR A 195 25.85 13.90 3.67
CA THR A 195 26.37 14.85 4.68
C THR A 195 26.74 16.19 4.04
N ALA A 196 26.89 17.23 4.89
CA ALA A 196 27.36 18.55 4.47
C ALA A 196 28.76 18.54 3.81
N ASN A 197 29.56 17.49 4.03
CA ASN A 197 30.86 17.30 3.39
C ASN A 197 30.74 16.64 2.00
N GLU A 198 29.52 16.55 1.45
CA GLU A 198 29.22 15.90 0.17
C GLU A 198 29.58 14.41 0.14
N GLU A 199 29.53 13.74 1.30
CA GLU A 199 29.70 12.29 1.38
C GLU A 199 28.34 11.61 1.44
N ALA A 200 28.17 10.55 0.65
CA ALA A 200 26.95 9.76 0.63
C ALA A 200 27.24 8.29 0.97
N PHE A 201 26.39 7.69 1.79
CA PHE A 201 26.52 6.29 2.20
C PHE A 201 25.17 5.68 2.57
N PRO A 202 25.03 4.35 2.45
CA PRO A 202 23.86 3.65 2.96
C PRO A 202 23.79 3.67 4.48
N LEU A 203 22.57 3.61 5.03
CA LEU A 203 22.31 3.51 6.47
C LEU A 203 21.80 2.12 6.82
N GLU A 204 22.29 1.58 7.94
CA GLU A 204 21.76 0.37 8.55
C GLU A 204 20.75 0.71 9.65
N PHE A 205 19.66 -0.04 9.75
CA PHE A 205 18.69 0.05 10.83
C PHE A 205 19.13 -0.84 11.98
N VAL A 206 19.29 -0.26 13.16
CA VAL A 206 19.72 -0.95 14.37
C VAL A 206 18.62 -0.86 15.42
N TYR A 207 18.16 -2.01 15.90
CA TYR A 207 17.07 -2.10 16.87
C TYR A 207 17.25 -3.29 17.80
N ASN A 208 16.53 -3.29 18.92
CA ASN A 208 16.51 -4.41 19.85
C ASN A 208 15.25 -5.25 19.61
N GLU A 209 15.42 -6.50 19.22
CA GLU A 209 14.31 -7.44 19.02
C GLU A 209 14.06 -8.24 20.30
N LYS A 210 12.81 -8.26 20.74
CA LYS A 210 12.42 -9.05 21.91
C LYS A 210 12.78 -10.53 21.68
N GLY A 211 13.46 -11.14 22.66
CA GLY A 211 13.89 -12.54 22.60
C GLY A 211 15.16 -12.83 21.80
N SER A 212 15.53 -11.98 20.83
CA SER A 212 16.73 -12.19 20.00
C SER A 212 17.86 -11.20 20.28
N GLY A 213 17.57 -10.11 21.02
CA GLY A 213 18.54 -9.06 21.30
C GLY A 213 18.74 -8.12 20.11
N LEU A 214 19.92 -7.52 20.01
CA LEU A 214 20.22 -6.54 18.99
C LEU A 214 20.16 -7.11 17.57
N LYS A 215 19.56 -6.35 16.66
CA LYS A 215 19.50 -6.63 15.21
C LYS A 215 20.01 -5.44 14.41
N VAL A 216 20.63 -5.76 13.28
CA VAL A 216 21.11 -4.81 12.27
C VAL A 216 20.55 -5.24 10.92
N MET A 217 20.06 -4.29 10.13
CA MET A 217 19.41 -4.55 8.85
C MET A 217 19.67 -3.45 7.82
N ASP A 218 19.87 -3.83 6.56
CA ASP A 218 20.00 -2.89 5.43
C ASP A 218 18.69 -2.18 5.06
N SER A 219 17.55 -2.68 5.56
CA SER A 219 16.22 -2.18 5.20
C SER A 219 15.24 -2.42 6.33
N PHE A 220 14.23 -1.55 6.45
CA PHE A 220 13.20 -1.65 7.47
C PHE A 220 11.80 -1.47 6.88
N LEU A 221 10.78 -2.01 7.56
CA LEU A 221 9.39 -1.85 7.15
C LEU A 221 8.85 -0.52 7.68
N PHE A 222 8.69 0.47 6.81
CA PHE A 222 7.89 1.66 7.13
C PHE A 222 6.54 1.56 6.44
N ASP A 223 5.52 2.05 7.12
CA ASP A 223 4.29 2.46 6.46
C ASP A 223 4.69 3.58 5.51
N MET A 224 4.65 3.29 4.21
CA MET A 224 5.07 4.22 3.15
C MET A 224 4.35 5.57 3.21
N ASN A 225 3.21 5.58 3.88
CA ASN A 225 2.26 6.67 3.94
C ASN A 225 1.99 7.18 5.34
N GLY A 226 2.62 6.54 6.33
CA GLY A 226 2.74 7.13 7.65
C GLY A 226 3.47 8.48 7.55
N PRO A 227 3.07 9.48 8.34
CA PRO A 227 3.87 10.68 8.50
C PRO A 227 5.29 10.28 8.90
N ILE A 228 6.27 10.91 8.25
CA ILE A 228 7.66 10.86 8.70
C ILE A 228 7.96 12.23 9.24
N GLU A 229 8.10 12.32 10.55
CA GLU A 229 8.45 13.56 11.23
C GLU A 229 9.95 13.58 11.48
N SER A 230 10.51 14.77 11.60
CA SER A 230 11.93 14.93 11.88
C SER A 230 12.17 16.08 12.84
N ALA A 231 13.15 15.89 13.73
CA ALA A 231 13.58 16.90 14.68
C ALA A 231 15.05 16.69 15.03
N GLY A 232 15.92 17.64 14.64
CA GLY A 232 17.36 17.52 14.85
C GLY A 232 17.92 16.31 14.11
N THR A 233 18.49 15.34 14.84
CA THR A 233 19.00 14.07 14.29
C THR A 233 18.01 12.92 14.40
N ALA A 234 16.80 13.17 14.91
CA ALA A 234 15.75 12.18 15.05
C ALA A 234 14.76 12.22 13.89
N LEU A 235 14.29 11.05 13.47
CA LEU A 235 13.14 10.88 12.58
C LEU A 235 12.16 9.90 13.24
N SER A 236 10.85 10.15 13.14
CA SER A 236 9.83 9.16 13.51
C SER A 236 9.13 8.66 12.27
N ALA A 237 8.84 7.36 12.23
CA ALA A 237 8.11 6.74 11.13
C ALA A 237 7.17 5.66 11.68
N GLN A 238 6.01 5.52 11.05
CA GLN A 238 5.05 4.49 11.41
C GLN A 238 5.36 3.17 10.70
N THR A 239 4.88 2.08 11.28
CA THR A 239 4.97 0.73 10.71
C THR A 239 3.80 -0.13 11.19
N VAL A 240 3.43 -1.13 10.38
CA VAL A 240 2.42 -2.13 10.72
C VAL A 240 3.13 -3.46 10.93
N ILE A 241 2.96 -4.07 12.10
CA ILE A 241 3.55 -5.35 12.46
C ILE A 241 2.43 -6.27 12.92
N MET A 242 2.11 -7.29 12.14
CA MET A 242 1.06 -8.27 12.48
C MET A 242 -0.33 -7.66 12.76
N GLY A 243 -0.69 -6.58 12.04
CA GLY A 243 -1.96 -5.86 12.25
C GLY A 243 -1.94 -4.88 13.43
N GLU A 244 -0.85 -4.84 14.20
CA GLU A 244 -0.60 -3.81 15.20
C GLU A 244 0.12 -2.63 14.54
N ARG A 245 -0.16 -1.41 15.01
CA ARG A 245 0.42 -0.19 14.46
C ARG A 245 1.36 0.42 15.47
N TYR A 246 2.58 0.69 15.02
CA TYR A 246 3.64 1.25 15.83
C TYR A 246 4.21 2.51 15.19
N GLU A 247 4.60 3.45 16.02
CA GLU A 247 5.44 4.58 15.64
C GLU A 247 6.82 4.37 16.27
N ILE A 248 7.85 4.37 15.43
CA ILE A 248 9.23 4.14 15.83
C ILE A 248 10.02 5.43 15.64
N GLY A 249 10.64 5.90 16.71
CA GLY A 249 11.61 7.00 16.66
C GLY A 249 13.01 6.43 16.41
N TRP A 250 13.68 6.96 15.39
CA TRP A 250 15.03 6.62 14.99
C TRP A 250 15.96 7.82 15.19
N THR A 251 17.19 7.58 15.60
CA THR A 251 18.24 8.60 15.67
C THR A 251 19.36 8.26 14.70
N LEU A 252 19.74 9.23 13.89
CA LEU A 252 20.88 9.11 12.98
C LEU A 252 22.21 9.13 13.75
N ASP A 253 23.00 8.08 13.56
CA ASP A 253 24.41 7.98 13.94
C ASP A 253 25.26 8.01 12.66
N VAL A 254 25.73 9.21 12.32
CA VAL A 254 26.51 9.47 11.10
C VAL A 254 27.83 8.70 11.11
N ASP A 255 28.53 8.65 12.25
CA ASP A 255 29.86 8.03 12.34
C ASP A 255 29.79 6.50 12.14
N LYS A 256 28.67 5.88 12.54
CA LYS A 256 28.44 4.45 12.37
C LYS A 256 27.62 4.08 11.13
N HIS A 257 27.19 5.07 10.34
CA HIS A 257 26.27 4.89 9.21
C HIS A 257 24.98 4.16 9.60
N GLN A 258 24.33 4.57 10.70
CA GLN A 258 23.20 3.85 11.30
C GLN A 258 22.00 4.74 11.63
N LEU A 259 20.81 4.14 11.60
CA LEU A 259 19.58 4.63 12.21
C LEU A 259 19.28 3.74 13.43
N LEU A 260 19.45 4.30 14.62
CA LEU A 260 19.24 3.61 15.91
C LEU A 260 17.79 3.80 16.37
N ALA A 261 17.04 2.72 16.59
CA ALA A 261 15.72 2.79 17.21
C ALA A 261 15.86 3.30 18.66
N LYS A 262 15.17 4.38 19.00
CA LYS A 262 15.20 5.03 20.33
C LYS A 262 13.86 5.09 21.01
N GLU A 263 12.77 5.09 20.24
CA GLU A 263 11.43 5.20 20.79
C GLU A 263 10.49 4.22 20.08
N LEU A 264 9.55 3.67 20.83
CA LEU A 264 8.47 2.84 20.31
C LEU A 264 7.17 3.28 20.99
N LYS A 265 6.20 3.67 20.18
CA LYS A 265 4.86 3.99 20.64
C LYS A 265 3.86 3.05 19.97
N ASP A 266 3.14 2.30 20.78
CA ASP A 266 2.00 1.51 20.32
C ASP A 266 0.83 2.45 20.00
N ARG A 267 0.37 2.39 18.75
CA ARG A 267 -0.72 3.19 18.18
C ARG A 267 -1.93 2.30 17.86
N THR A 268 -1.91 1.02 18.20
CA THR A 268 -2.92 0.03 17.77
C THR A 268 -4.33 0.41 18.20
N GLU A 269 -4.55 0.81 19.47
CA GLU A 269 -5.88 1.24 19.93
C GLU A 269 -6.37 2.53 19.27
N GLU A 270 -5.45 3.44 18.94
CA GLU A 270 -5.77 4.71 18.27
C GLU A 270 -6.27 4.44 16.85
N TYR A 271 -5.58 3.56 16.12
CA TYR A 271 -5.98 3.18 14.77
C TYR A 271 -7.22 2.29 14.73
N ALA A 272 -7.41 1.40 15.71
CA ALA A 272 -8.66 0.65 15.82
C ALA A 272 -9.89 1.58 16.00
N LYS A 273 -9.72 2.71 16.71
CA LYS A 273 -10.76 3.75 16.80
C LYS A 273 -10.94 4.49 15.48
N LEU A 274 -9.86 4.82 14.77
CA LEU A 274 -9.92 5.42 13.45
C LEU A 274 -10.69 4.53 12.47
N ASP A 275 -10.34 3.25 12.40
CA ASP A 275 -10.99 2.25 11.53
C ASP A 275 -12.49 2.14 11.81
N ASP A 276 -12.89 2.15 13.09
CA ASP A 276 -14.30 2.16 13.48
C ASP A 276 -15.04 3.45 13.05
N ILE A 277 -14.41 4.61 13.22
CA ILE A 277 -14.97 5.91 12.80
C ILE A 277 -15.13 5.96 11.28
N THR A 278 -14.07 5.65 10.53
CA THR A 278 -14.07 5.73 9.07
C THR A 278 -14.96 4.67 8.46
N SER A 279 -15.00 3.45 9.01
CA SER A 279 -15.92 2.40 8.54
C SER A 279 -17.39 2.81 8.67
N ARG A 280 -17.77 3.48 9.77
CA ARG A 280 -19.12 4.06 9.89
C ARG A 280 -19.36 5.16 8.87
N ALA A 281 -18.41 6.07 8.67
CA ALA A 281 -18.52 7.12 7.67
C ALA A 281 -18.69 6.55 6.25
N SER A 282 -17.89 5.54 5.86
CA SER A 282 -18.00 4.84 4.59
C SER A 282 -19.38 4.23 4.37
N LYS A 283 -19.97 3.59 5.38
CA LYS A 283 -21.35 3.09 5.30
C LYS A 283 -22.36 4.20 5.05
N HIS A 284 -22.19 5.37 5.69
CA HIS A 284 -23.07 6.52 5.47
C HIS A 284 -22.91 7.11 4.06
N ILE A 285 -21.69 7.18 3.54
CA ILE A 285 -21.40 7.58 2.15
C ILE A 285 -22.05 6.62 1.16
N GLU A 286 -21.89 5.32 1.38
CA GLU A 286 -22.47 4.26 0.57
C GLU A 286 -24.01 4.33 0.54
N GLN A 287 -24.64 4.55 1.71
CA GLN A 287 -26.09 4.78 1.78
C GLN A 287 -26.52 6.07 1.07
N ALA A 288 -25.71 7.13 1.13
CA ALA A 288 -26.00 8.41 0.49
C ALA A 288 -25.90 8.34 -1.05
N PHE A 289 -25.11 7.41 -1.60
CA PHE A 289 -25.18 7.06 -3.02
C PHE A 289 -26.48 6.37 -3.43
N GLY A 290 -27.29 5.91 -2.47
CA GLY A 290 -28.58 5.29 -2.73
C GLY A 290 -28.49 3.80 -3.10
N LEU A 291 -27.41 3.11 -2.70
CA LEU A 291 -27.23 1.69 -3.02
C LEU A 291 -28.32 0.85 -2.34
N THR A 292 -29.17 0.19 -3.14
CA THR A 292 -30.37 -0.49 -2.62
C THR A 292 -30.13 -1.95 -2.19
N GLU A 293 -29.07 -2.60 -2.68
CA GLU A 293 -28.76 -4.03 -2.47
C GLU A 293 -27.77 -4.34 -1.35
N VAL A 294 -27.29 -3.33 -0.61
CA VAL A 294 -26.39 -3.54 0.52
C VAL A 294 -27.19 -3.87 1.77
N ASP A 295 -26.90 -5.02 2.39
CA ASP A 295 -27.44 -5.38 3.69
C ASP A 295 -26.66 -4.61 4.77
N TYR A 296 -27.32 -3.62 5.37
CA TYR A 296 -26.76 -2.86 6.49
C TYR A 296 -27.21 -3.53 7.78
N PRO A 297 -26.30 -4.17 8.56
CA PRO A 297 -26.66 -4.82 9.82
C PRO A 297 -27.34 -3.86 10.80
N ASP A 298 -26.99 -2.57 10.71
CA ASP A 298 -27.51 -1.48 11.54
C ASP A 298 -28.78 -0.82 10.95
N GLY A 299 -29.24 -1.28 9.78
CA GLY A 299 -30.37 -0.73 9.03
C GLY A 299 -30.01 0.47 8.12
N LYS A 300 -30.94 0.79 7.21
CA LYS A 300 -30.83 1.97 6.33
C LYS A 300 -31.33 3.22 7.06
N LEU A 301 -30.56 4.30 6.97
CA LEU A 301 -30.96 5.60 7.48
C LEU A 301 -31.90 6.32 6.49
N PRO A 302 -32.93 7.04 6.97
CA PRO A 302 -33.69 7.98 6.17
C PRO A 302 -32.79 9.07 5.54
N GLU A 303 -33.15 9.57 4.34
CA GLU A 303 -32.33 10.56 3.62
C GLU A 303 -32.13 11.86 4.40
N ASP A 304 -33.13 12.34 5.13
CA ASP A 304 -33.01 13.50 6.01
C ASP A 304 -31.97 13.29 7.11
N LYS A 305 -31.91 12.07 7.68
CA LYS A 305 -30.93 11.69 8.69
C LYS A 305 -29.53 11.48 8.11
N LEU A 306 -29.42 10.95 6.90
CA LEU A 306 -28.15 10.89 6.17
C LEU A 306 -27.65 12.30 5.89
N ARG A 307 -28.52 13.20 5.43
CA ARG A 307 -28.15 14.57 5.06
C ARG A 307 -27.56 15.36 6.24
N GLU A 308 -28.03 15.12 7.47
CA GLU A 308 -27.50 15.71 8.70
C GLU A 308 -26.03 15.32 8.97
N LEU A 309 -25.53 14.23 8.38
CA LEU A 309 -24.14 13.76 8.52
C LEU A 309 -23.15 14.41 7.55
N PHE A 310 -23.63 15.24 6.62
CA PHE A 310 -22.82 15.89 5.59
C PHE A 310 -22.91 17.39 5.75
N THR A 311 -21.79 18.08 5.56
CA THR A 311 -21.82 19.52 5.30
C THR A 311 -22.46 19.81 3.94
N ASP A 312 -22.86 21.06 3.71
CA ASP A 312 -23.32 21.51 2.39
C ASP A 312 -22.25 21.32 1.32
N GLN A 313 -20.98 21.52 1.69
CA GLN A 313 -19.82 21.34 0.82
C GLN A 313 -19.68 19.87 0.38
N ALA A 314 -19.63 18.93 1.32
CA ALA A 314 -19.55 17.51 0.99
C ALA A 314 -20.75 17.06 0.17
N TRP A 315 -21.96 17.47 0.57
CA TRP A 315 -23.17 17.05 -0.13
C TRP A 315 -23.23 17.56 -1.57
N SER A 316 -22.75 18.78 -1.84
CA SER A 316 -22.75 19.37 -3.19
C SER A 316 -21.48 19.08 -4.00
N ASN A 317 -20.56 18.27 -3.48
CA ASN A 317 -19.32 17.94 -4.19
C ASN A 317 -19.63 17.31 -5.58
N PRO A 318 -19.01 17.80 -6.67
CA PRO A 318 -19.30 17.32 -8.02
C PRO A 318 -19.03 15.83 -8.23
N GLY A 319 -17.92 15.30 -7.72
CA GLY A 319 -17.57 13.88 -7.85
C GLY A 319 -18.55 12.98 -7.11
N PHE A 320 -18.93 13.39 -5.89
CA PHE A 320 -19.97 12.70 -5.11
C PHE A 320 -21.34 12.72 -5.81
N GLN A 321 -21.81 13.89 -6.28
CA GLN A 321 -23.09 13.98 -6.99
C GLN A 321 -23.08 13.23 -8.31
N PHE A 322 -21.96 13.22 -9.03
CA PHE A 322 -21.80 12.45 -10.25
C PHE A 322 -22.02 10.95 -10.01
N LEU A 323 -21.33 10.36 -9.03
CA LEU A 323 -21.51 8.94 -8.68
C LEU A 323 -22.94 8.65 -8.24
N ARG A 324 -23.53 9.51 -7.40
CA ARG A 324 -24.91 9.37 -6.94
C ARG A 324 -25.89 9.34 -8.11
N GLU A 325 -25.77 10.27 -9.06
CA GLU A 325 -26.61 10.30 -10.26
C GLU A 325 -26.37 9.09 -11.17
N ASP A 326 -25.12 8.64 -11.31
CA ASP A 326 -24.78 7.51 -12.15
C ASP A 326 -25.42 6.23 -11.63
N PHE A 327 -25.33 5.95 -10.33
CA PHE A 327 -26.00 4.79 -9.72
C PHE A 327 -27.52 4.80 -9.93
N VAL A 328 -28.16 5.96 -9.79
CA VAL A 328 -29.61 6.10 -10.08
C VAL A 328 -29.91 5.83 -11.56
N LYS A 329 -29.11 6.37 -12.49
CA LYS A 329 -29.28 6.13 -13.94
C LYS A 329 -29.05 4.66 -14.29
N GLN A 330 -28.10 4.00 -13.64
CA GLN A 330 -27.84 2.57 -13.85
C GLN A 330 -29.04 1.73 -13.40
N GLU A 331 -29.54 1.91 -12.17
CA GLU A 331 -30.71 1.20 -11.64
C GLU A 331 -31.92 1.32 -12.58
N GLN A 332 -32.20 2.54 -13.07
CA GLN A 332 -33.29 2.80 -14.01
C GLN A 332 -33.13 2.09 -15.37
N ARG A 333 -31.88 1.91 -15.85
CA ARG A 333 -31.58 1.30 -17.15
C ARG A 333 -31.57 -0.22 -17.12
N THR A 334 -31.02 -0.83 -16.07
CA THR A 334 -30.78 -2.28 -16.01
C THR A 334 -31.87 -3.01 -15.23
N GLY A 335 -32.65 -2.31 -14.39
CA GLY A 335 -33.64 -2.92 -13.50
C GLY A 335 -33.02 -3.76 -12.37
N ASN A 336 -31.70 -3.88 -12.33
CA ASN A 336 -30.91 -4.50 -11.29
C ASN A 336 -29.93 -3.44 -10.78
N THR A 337 -29.93 -3.20 -9.46
CA THR A 337 -28.85 -2.45 -8.85
C THR A 337 -27.58 -3.26 -8.94
N ASN A 338 -26.56 -2.73 -9.62
CA ASN A 338 -25.24 -3.34 -9.54
C ASN A 338 -24.85 -3.48 -8.06
N ARG A 339 -24.25 -4.61 -7.70
CA ARG A 339 -23.80 -4.91 -6.34
C ARG A 339 -22.52 -4.13 -6.03
N ALA A 340 -22.58 -2.80 -6.14
CA ALA A 340 -21.53 -1.92 -5.67
C ALA A 340 -21.45 -2.07 -4.15
N PHE A 341 -20.25 -2.30 -3.66
CA PHE A 341 -19.96 -2.34 -2.23
C PHE A 341 -18.73 -1.49 -1.97
N ALA A 342 -18.75 -0.77 -0.87
CA ALA A 342 -17.57 -0.12 -0.36
C ALA A 342 -16.57 -1.16 0.14
N TRP A 343 -15.29 -0.96 -0.16
CA TRP A 343 -14.22 -1.64 0.57
C TRP A 343 -14.02 -0.97 1.93
N ASN A 344 -13.26 -1.63 2.81
CA ASN A 344 -12.83 -0.98 4.04
C ASN A 344 -12.10 0.32 3.68
N PRO A 345 -12.43 1.43 4.35
CA PRO A 345 -11.72 2.68 4.12
C PRO A 345 -10.24 2.50 4.35
N ILE A 346 -9.48 3.19 3.52
CA ILE A 346 -8.03 3.14 3.54
C ILE A 346 -7.55 4.50 4.07
N ASP A 347 -6.35 4.55 4.67
CA ASP A 347 -5.67 5.83 4.94
C ASP A 347 -6.29 6.71 6.01
N ALA A 348 -6.97 6.08 6.95
CA ALA A 348 -7.51 6.78 8.10
C ALA A 348 -6.37 7.40 8.93
N ALA A 349 -6.32 8.72 8.98
CA ALA A 349 -5.36 9.48 9.77
C ALA A 349 -5.96 10.76 10.34
N TYR A 350 -5.55 11.14 11.55
CA TYR A 350 -5.80 12.47 12.09
C TYR A 350 -4.90 13.49 11.38
N THR A 351 -5.49 14.47 10.71
CA THR A 351 -4.74 15.64 10.19
C THR A 351 -4.68 16.78 11.21
N SER A 352 -5.57 16.75 12.20
CA SER A 352 -5.60 17.59 13.38
C SER A 352 -6.48 16.93 14.46
N PRO A 353 -6.52 17.45 15.70
CA PRO A 353 -7.30 16.80 16.78
C PRO A 353 -8.79 16.62 16.49
N ASP A 354 -9.36 17.42 15.58
CA ASP A 354 -10.79 17.43 15.22
C ASP A 354 -11.05 17.08 13.75
N THR A 355 -10.03 16.64 13.01
CA THR A 355 -10.15 16.31 11.59
C THR A 355 -9.49 14.97 11.28
N ILE A 356 -10.25 14.09 10.62
CA ILE A 356 -9.76 12.81 10.08
C ILE A 356 -9.82 12.91 8.56
N ARG A 357 -8.82 12.36 7.88
CA ARG A 357 -8.92 12.06 6.44
C ARG A 357 -8.80 10.56 6.21
N PHE A 358 -9.47 10.08 5.17
CA PHE A 358 -9.37 8.71 4.70
C PHE A 358 -9.84 8.63 3.25
N THR A 359 -9.46 7.58 2.53
CA THR A 359 -9.95 7.34 1.18
C THR A 359 -11.08 6.32 1.21
N PHE A 360 -12.24 6.74 0.73
CA PHE A 360 -13.38 5.88 0.47
C PHE A 360 -13.20 5.19 -0.88
N THR A 361 -13.31 3.86 -0.91
CA THR A 361 -13.24 3.11 -2.17
C THR A 361 -14.51 2.31 -2.41
N ILE A 362 -15.02 2.41 -3.63
CA ILE A 362 -16.24 1.73 -4.07
C ILE A 362 -15.99 0.94 -5.35
N ASN A 363 -16.48 -0.29 -5.38
CA ASN A 363 -16.48 -1.07 -6.62
C ASN A 363 -17.57 -0.54 -7.57
N LEU A 364 -17.18 -0.20 -8.79
CA LEU A 364 -18.08 0.37 -9.79
C LEU A 364 -18.82 -0.69 -10.63
N TRP A 365 -18.46 -1.98 -10.61
CA TRP A 365 -19.12 -3.03 -11.43
C TRP A 365 -19.03 -4.49 -10.90
N TYR A 366 -19.80 -5.43 -11.49
CA TYR A 366 -19.75 -6.88 -11.19
C TYR A 366 -18.40 -7.57 -11.53
N ALA A 367 -17.47 -6.87 -12.17
CA ALA A 367 -16.15 -7.38 -12.51
C ALA A 367 -15.12 -6.84 -11.51
N ILE A 368 -14.32 -7.75 -10.94
CA ILE A 368 -13.14 -7.43 -10.15
C ILE A 368 -12.22 -6.53 -11.01
N GLY A 369 -11.87 -5.34 -10.52
CA GLY A 369 -10.87 -4.47 -11.16
C GLY A 369 -11.36 -3.12 -11.74
N LEU A 370 -12.57 -2.66 -11.40
CA LEU A 370 -13.02 -1.28 -11.68
C LEU A 370 -13.51 -0.62 -10.38
N ALA A 371 -12.71 0.28 -9.81
CA ALA A 371 -12.99 0.95 -8.55
C ALA A 371 -13.02 2.48 -8.72
N GLY A 372 -13.81 3.15 -7.89
CA GLY A 372 -13.80 4.59 -7.70
C GLY A 372 -13.26 4.92 -6.31
N HIS A 373 -12.46 5.98 -6.22
CA HIS A 373 -11.81 6.42 -4.99
C HIS A 373 -12.18 7.88 -4.73
N LEU A 374 -12.61 8.17 -3.51
CA LEU A 374 -12.90 9.52 -3.05
C LEU A 374 -12.11 9.76 -1.78
N GLU A 375 -11.27 10.80 -1.79
CA GLU A 375 -10.72 11.35 -0.55
C GLU A 375 -11.86 11.93 0.28
N VAL A 376 -11.93 11.58 1.55
CA VAL A 376 -12.96 12.03 2.48
C VAL A 376 -12.31 12.78 3.62
N GLU A 377 -12.82 13.97 3.91
CA GLU A 377 -12.51 14.70 5.13
C GLU A 377 -13.67 14.57 6.12
N LEU A 378 -13.38 14.11 7.33
CA LEU A 378 -14.30 14.15 8.46
C LEU A 378 -13.91 15.28 9.41
N LYS A 379 -14.89 15.99 9.95
CA LYS A 379 -14.69 16.96 11.04
C LYS A 379 -15.55 16.63 12.24
N GLN A 380 -15.00 16.85 13.42
CA GLN A 380 -15.75 16.70 14.66
C GLN A 380 -16.62 17.94 14.90
N GLN A 381 -17.93 17.76 14.96
CA GLN A 381 -18.90 18.81 15.27
C GLN A 381 -19.90 18.30 16.30
N ASN A 382 -20.09 19.05 17.39
CA ASN A 382 -21.02 18.70 18.48
C ASN A 382 -20.82 17.28 19.06
N GLY A 383 -19.56 16.81 19.10
CA GLY A 383 -19.22 15.48 19.62
C GLY A 383 -19.43 14.33 18.61
N GLN A 384 -19.79 14.63 17.36
CA GLN A 384 -19.99 13.67 16.30
C GLN A 384 -19.05 13.93 15.11
N TRP A 385 -18.59 12.88 14.46
CA TRP A 385 -17.85 12.99 13.19
C TRP A 385 -18.84 13.18 12.04
N ILE A 386 -18.68 14.26 11.29
CA ILE A 386 -19.46 14.55 10.09
C ILE A 386 -18.58 14.52 8.85
N ILE A 387 -19.17 14.18 7.70
CA ILE A 387 -18.51 14.18 6.39
C ILE A 387 -18.43 15.63 5.92
N ALA A 388 -17.24 16.20 6.02
CA ALA A 388 -17.00 17.62 5.88
C ALA A 388 -16.67 18.02 4.44
N ASP A 389 -15.98 17.16 3.70
CA ASP A 389 -15.63 17.41 2.30
C ASP A 389 -15.29 16.10 1.58
N PHE A 390 -15.28 16.17 0.25
CA PHE A 390 -14.71 15.16 -0.63
C PHE A 390 -13.63 15.77 -1.52
N GLY A 391 -12.54 15.06 -1.74
CA GLY A 391 -11.56 15.42 -2.76
C GLY A 391 -12.00 15.03 -4.17
N THR A 392 -11.02 14.91 -5.07
CA THR A 392 -11.26 14.51 -6.45
C THR A 392 -11.58 13.02 -6.55
N LEU A 393 -12.54 12.67 -7.40
CA LEU A 393 -12.85 11.29 -7.73
C LEU A 393 -11.79 10.72 -8.67
N GLU A 394 -11.16 9.62 -8.28
CA GLU A 394 -10.26 8.86 -9.14
C GLU A 394 -10.86 7.49 -9.47
N THR A 395 -10.52 6.90 -10.62
CA THR A 395 -11.01 5.55 -10.97
C THR A 395 -9.90 4.66 -11.50
N GLU A 396 -9.94 3.38 -11.15
CA GLU A 396 -9.13 2.35 -11.78
C GLU A 396 -9.81 1.84 -13.05
N LYS A 397 -9.11 1.97 -14.18
CA LYS A 397 -9.46 1.26 -15.41
C LYS A 397 -8.37 0.24 -15.72
N LEU A 398 -8.78 -1.00 -15.93
CA LEU A 398 -7.95 -1.94 -16.68
C LEU A 398 -7.96 -1.51 -18.14
N ASP A 399 -6.78 -1.29 -18.73
CA ASP A 399 -6.58 -1.05 -20.16
C ASP A 399 -6.92 -2.32 -20.98
N ASP A 400 -8.17 -2.79 -20.93
CA ASP A 400 -8.70 -3.78 -21.86
C ASP A 400 -9.65 -3.09 -22.85
N PRO A 401 -9.23 -2.89 -24.12
CA PRO A 401 -10.08 -2.29 -25.15
C PRO A 401 -11.30 -3.17 -25.52
N ASN A 402 -11.38 -4.42 -25.02
CA ASN A 402 -12.53 -5.30 -25.18
C ASN A 402 -13.37 -5.44 -23.90
N ALA A 403 -13.06 -4.71 -22.83
CA ALA A 403 -13.92 -4.69 -21.66
C ALA A 403 -15.31 -4.19 -22.08
N PRO A 404 -16.41 -4.85 -21.66
CA PRO A 404 -17.78 -4.53 -22.07
C PRO A 404 -18.27 -3.15 -21.63
N TYR A 405 -17.41 -2.33 -21.04
CA TYR A 405 -17.69 -1.00 -20.54
C TYR A 405 -16.99 0.06 -21.41
N SER A 406 -17.74 0.71 -22.29
CA SER A 406 -17.33 1.90 -23.05
C SER A 406 -17.68 3.22 -22.33
N GLY A 407 -17.89 3.17 -21.01
CA GLY A 407 -18.19 4.34 -20.19
C GLY A 407 -16.94 5.07 -19.71
N LEU A 408 -16.90 6.38 -19.99
CA LEU A 408 -16.05 7.47 -19.48
C LEU A 408 -14.59 7.53 -19.94
N LEU A 409 -14.35 8.17 -21.09
CA LEU A 409 -13.29 9.18 -21.10
C LEU A 409 -13.64 10.19 -20.00
N MET A 410 -12.93 10.14 -18.87
CA MET A 410 -12.89 11.29 -17.97
C MET A 410 -11.98 12.31 -18.64
N GLU A 411 -12.56 13.34 -19.23
CA GLU A 411 -11.91 14.65 -19.16
C GLU A 411 -12.12 15.12 -17.72
N ASP A 412 -11.03 15.55 -17.08
CA ASP A 412 -11.06 16.15 -15.75
C ASP A 412 -12.16 17.22 -15.73
N PRO A 413 -13.17 17.16 -14.84
CA PRO A 413 -14.17 18.22 -14.76
C PRO A 413 -13.58 19.57 -14.30
N LEU A 414 -12.28 19.62 -14.00
CA LEU A 414 -11.50 20.82 -13.73
C LEU A 414 -10.55 21.23 -14.88
N ASP A 415 -10.52 20.53 -16.02
CA ASP A 415 -9.84 20.97 -17.25
C ASP A 415 -10.72 21.87 -18.14
#